data_AF-A0A1X2F8V2-F1
#
_entry.id   AF-A0A1X2F8V2-F1
#
_cell.length_a   1.000
_cell.length_b   1.000
_cell.length_c   1.000
_cell.angle_alpha   90.00
_cell.angle_beta   90.00
_cell.angle_gamma   90.00
#
_symmetry.space_group_name_H-M   'P 1'
#
loop_
_entity.id
_entity.type
_entity.pdbx_description
1 polymer ?
#
loop_
_entity_poly.entity_id
_entity_poly.type
_entity_poly.pdbx_seq_one_letter_code
_entity_poly.pdbx_strand_id
1 'polypeptide(L)'
;MWLEYLDTRGKSWSEASPQDVNTYWLWRSRSDLNEHSVSGSKANRELAAISLLYRWASHRTRGHIEFNPVERESLGPARSGSGHRNGVPVRSRNVVAERVKWVTPRTFRLWRKVGIEGYTLDDLRGTSFKGRNALRNKAMMEMLFSSGLRITEGASLLTLELPSCDRHAVGLNEARLAAAIAKGRHPRTWYLFNDALAIVNSYMTTTRRVSVDRAKRHKRYENADRILVTDTRLTADGMKLKYSGRWRRPDDIDIADRRRLLLDTGDGPEPLWLWLSEAGMPLPVSAWTDVMSDANDRVFDAFKEIRPGGVVKPGSRAPRLSPHSLRHSFALYMLIALHRAIDVQNGSTGSTGYHEERYRMAWETVRDLLGHRHETTTRERYLAPLNGVRLRSLIGRGDLQRALSGLAGLDPRVLDVAQAGNG
;
A
#
# COMPACT_ATOMS: atom_id res chain seq x y z
N MET A 1 -13.13 9.32 22.80
CA MET A 1 -12.69 10.39 21.86
C MET A 1 -13.81 11.26 21.32
N TRP A 2 -14.80 10.80 20.54
CA TRP A 2 -15.92 11.67 20.11
C TRP A 2 -16.74 12.17 21.31
N LEU A 3 -17.08 11.27 22.24
CA LEU A 3 -17.80 11.62 23.47
C LEU A 3 -16.98 12.57 24.35
N GLU A 4 -15.69 12.27 24.58
CA GLU A 4 -14.75 13.17 25.27
C GLU A 4 -14.66 14.55 24.61
N TYR A 5 -14.65 14.63 23.27
CA TYR A 5 -14.64 15.91 22.57
C TYR A 5 -15.91 16.73 22.84
N LEU A 6 -17.08 16.10 22.86
CA LEU A 6 -18.33 16.79 23.20
C LEU A 6 -18.35 17.23 24.66
N ASP A 7 -17.80 16.42 25.56
CA ASP A 7 -17.65 16.74 26.98
C ASP A 7 -16.78 17.98 27.20
N THR A 8 -15.67 18.13 26.47
CA THR A 8 -14.85 19.38 26.49
C THR A 8 -15.61 20.62 26.00
N ARG A 9 -16.74 20.45 25.32
CA ARG A 9 -17.63 21.52 24.85
C ARG A 9 -18.87 21.69 25.75
N GLY A 10 -18.93 20.96 26.87
CA GLY A 10 -20.09 20.95 27.76
C GLY A 10 -21.34 20.37 27.13
N LYS A 11 -21.21 19.48 26.15
CA LYS A 11 -22.33 18.88 25.41
C LYS A 11 -22.41 17.38 25.65
N SER A 12 -23.63 16.88 25.85
CA SER A 12 -23.94 15.46 25.75
C SER A 12 -23.91 14.98 24.30
N TRP A 13 -23.73 13.68 24.09
CA TRP A 13 -23.79 13.06 22.78
C TRP A 13 -25.13 13.26 22.07
N SER A 14 -26.24 13.39 22.82
CA SER A 14 -27.58 13.65 22.29
C SER A 14 -27.79 15.08 21.80
N GLU A 15 -26.95 16.02 22.24
CA GLU A 15 -27.01 17.46 21.90
C GLU A 15 -26.06 17.83 20.76
N ALA A 16 -25.40 16.84 20.16
CA ALA A 16 -24.43 17.07 19.12
C ALA A 16 -25.10 17.63 17.85
N SER A 17 -24.57 18.74 17.35
CA SER A 17 -25.01 19.36 16.10
C SER A 17 -24.15 18.92 14.91
N PRO A 18 -24.64 19.11 13.66
CA PRO A 18 -23.80 18.92 12.47
C PRO A 18 -22.54 19.79 12.44
N GLN A 19 -22.55 20.93 13.13
CA GLN A 19 -21.40 21.80 13.25
C GLN A 19 -20.34 21.22 14.20
N ASP A 20 -20.76 20.57 15.29
CA ASP A 20 -19.84 19.88 16.21
C ASP A 20 -19.11 18.73 15.50
N VAL A 21 -19.84 17.98 14.66
CA VAL A 21 -19.27 16.92 13.80
C VAL A 21 -18.24 17.50 12.83
N ASN A 22 -18.53 18.63 12.17
CA ASN A 22 -17.60 19.29 11.26
C ASN A 22 -16.33 19.79 11.97
N THR A 23 -16.48 20.44 13.12
CA THR A 23 -15.36 20.99 13.88
C THR A 23 -14.48 19.89 14.46
N TYR A 24 -15.09 18.85 15.04
CA TYR A 24 -14.37 17.66 15.49
C TYR A 24 -13.61 17.02 14.34
N TRP A 25 -14.27 16.89 13.19
CA TRP A 25 -13.65 16.28 12.02
C TRP A 25 -12.46 17.08 11.48
N LEU A 26 -12.59 18.42 11.45
CA LEU A 26 -11.52 19.32 11.05
C LEU A 26 -10.32 19.19 12.00
N TRP A 27 -10.56 19.27 13.32
CA TRP A 27 -9.53 19.09 14.34
C TRP A 27 -8.88 17.70 14.29
N ARG A 28 -9.68 16.65 14.07
CA ARG A 28 -9.22 15.25 14.07
C ARG A 28 -8.31 14.93 12.87
N SER A 29 -8.45 15.68 11.77
CA SER A 29 -7.78 15.40 10.50
C SER A 29 -6.64 16.36 10.14
N ARG A 30 -6.51 17.49 10.85
CA ARG A 30 -5.50 18.53 10.59
C ARG A 30 -4.35 18.47 11.61
N SER A 31 -3.13 18.24 11.13
CA SER A 31 -1.94 18.16 11.97
C SER A 31 -1.52 19.50 12.59
N ASP A 32 -1.93 20.61 11.99
CA ASP A 32 -1.72 21.96 12.52
C ASP A 32 -2.70 22.33 13.65
N LEU A 33 -3.81 21.59 13.79
CA LEU A 33 -4.80 21.79 14.85
C LEU A 33 -4.72 20.71 15.95
N ASN A 34 -4.06 19.59 15.66
CA ASN A 34 -3.97 18.44 16.54
C ASN A 34 -2.66 17.66 16.29
N GLU A 35 -1.75 17.69 17.25
CA GLU A 35 -0.48 16.96 17.20
C GLU A 35 -0.68 15.44 17.05
N HIS A 36 -1.84 14.92 17.50
CA HIS A 36 -2.27 13.52 17.35
C HIS A 36 -3.31 13.34 16.24
N SER A 37 -3.32 14.24 15.24
CA SER A 37 -4.20 14.13 14.06
C SER A 37 -4.10 12.74 13.43
N VAL A 38 -5.24 12.25 12.96
CA VAL A 38 -5.29 10.95 12.29
C VAL A 38 -5.48 11.08 10.81
N SER A 39 -4.82 10.12 10.17
CA SER A 39 -5.13 9.60 8.87
C SER A 39 -6.61 9.69 8.48
N GLY A 40 -6.94 10.31 7.34
CA GLY A 40 -8.31 10.39 6.83
C GLY A 40 -9.05 9.05 6.69
N SER A 41 -8.34 7.92 6.53
CA SER A 41 -8.96 6.59 6.53
C SER A 41 -9.27 6.05 7.93
N LYS A 42 -8.50 6.44 8.95
CA LYS A 42 -8.82 6.16 10.37
C LYS A 42 -9.96 7.07 10.81
N ALA A 43 -9.87 8.35 10.47
CA ALA A 43 -10.95 9.30 10.62
C ALA A 43 -12.25 8.74 9.97
N ASN A 44 -12.21 8.25 8.73
CA ASN A 44 -13.43 7.76 8.05
C ASN A 44 -14.04 6.53 8.74
N ARG A 45 -13.23 5.70 9.41
CA ARG A 45 -13.72 4.59 10.24
C ARG A 45 -14.36 5.10 11.52
N GLU A 46 -13.75 6.09 12.18
CA GLU A 46 -14.32 6.75 13.36
C GLU A 46 -15.66 7.43 12.99
N LEU A 47 -15.74 8.13 11.85
CA LEU A 47 -16.98 8.74 11.34
C LEU A 47 -18.05 7.70 11.01
N ALA A 48 -17.67 6.55 10.45
CA ALA A 48 -18.62 5.45 10.20
C ALA A 48 -19.18 4.88 11.51
N ALA A 49 -18.36 4.75 12.55
CA ALA A 49 -18.81 4.33 13.87
C ALA A 49 -19.74 5.37 14.52
N ILE A 50 -19.41 6.66 14.42
CA ILE A 50 -20.25 7.77 14.91
C ILE A 50 -21.59 7.81 14.12
N SER A 51 -21.55 7.62 12.81
CA SER A 51 -22.75 7.53 11.95
C SER A 51 -23.64 6.36 12.34
N LEU A 52 -23.07 5.19 12.67
CA LEU A 52 -23.82 4.02 13.16
C LEU A 52 -24.51 4.30 14.50
N LEU A 53 -23.83 4.96 15.45
CA LEU A 53 -24.41 5.37 16.73
C LEU A 53 -25.62 6.28 16.51
N TYR A 54 -25.46 7.34 15.73
CA TYR A 54 -26.53 8.31 15.52
C TYR A 54 -27.68 7.77 14.66
N ARG A 55 -27.40 6.88 13.71
CA ARG A 55 -28.45 6.17 12.95
C ARG A 55 -29.26 5.23 13.85
N TRP A 56 -28.62 4.58 14.81
CA TRP A 56 -29.31 3.78 15.81
C TRP A 56 -30.20 4.66 16.72
N ALA A 57 -29.67 5.81 17.17
CA ALA A 57 -30.36 6.72 18.09
C ALA A 57 -31.53 7.46 17.44
N SER A 58 -31.40 7.85 16.17
CA SER A 58 -32.45 8.55 15.40
C SER A 58 -33.45 7.60 14.75
N HIS A 59 -33.38 6.29 15.02
CA HIS A 59 -34.30 5.32 14.45
C HIS A 59 -35.73 5.55 14.98
N ARG A 60 -36.74 5.48 14.09
CA ARG A 60 -38.14 5.80 14.40
C ARG A 60 -38.73 5.06 15.60
N THR A 61 -38.22 3.87 15.90
CA THR A 61 -38.69 3.05 17.03
C THR A 61 -38.02 3.36 18.37
N ARG A 62 -36.93 4.14 18.38
CA ARG A 62 -36.17 4.47 19.60
C ARG A 62 -36.30 5.95 19.97
N GLY A 63 -36.16 6.84 18.99
CA GLY A 63 -36.41 8.28 19.17
C GLY A 63 -35.54 8.96 20.22
N HIS A 64 -34.32 8.48 20.48
CA HIS A 64 -33.42 9.10 21.47
C HIS A 64 -32.93 10.49 21.04
N ILE A 65 -32.94 10.76 19.73
CA ILE A 65 -32.64 12.06 19.13
C ILE A 65 -33.54 12.25 17.91
N GLU A 66 -33.80 13.51 17.57
CA GLU A 66 -34.71 13.88 16.48
C GLU A 66 -34.10 13.63 15.09
N PHE A 67 -32.79 13.80 14.93
CA PHE A 67 -32.09 13.61 13.65
C PHE A 67 -30.64 13.16 13.85
N ASN A 68 -30.03 12.62 12.78
CA ASN A 68 -28.63 12.19 12.78
C ASN A 68 -27.72 13.38 12.42
N PRO A 69 -26.88 13.90 13.35
CA PRO A 69 -26.02 15.06 13.09
C PRO A 69 -24.91 14.80 12.07
N VAL A 70 -24.67 13.55 11.68
CA VAL A 70 -23.63 13.15 10.70
C VAL A 70 -24.14 13.18 9.25
N GLU A 71 -25.45 13.11 9.06
CA GLU A 71 -26.11 13.12 7.75
C GLU A 71 -26.72 14.52 7.53
N ARG A 72 -26.23 15.30 6.54
CA ARG A 72 -26.85 16.60 6.23
C ARG A 72 -28.22 16.37 5.59
N GLU A 73 -29.26 16.99 6.12
CA GLU A 73 -30.49 17.19 5.37
C GLU A 73 -30.18 18.03 4.12
N SER A 74 -30.45 17.47 2.95
CA SER A 74 -30.56 18.24 1.71
C SER A 74 -32.02 18.21 1.31
N LEU A 75 -32.69 19.36 1.41
CA LEU A 75 -34.01 19.56 0.81
C LEU A 75 -33.82 19.65 -0.71
N GLY A 76 -33.92 18.50 -1.39
CA GLY A 76 -34.08 18.47 -2.85
C GLY A 76 -35.56 18.70 -3.22
N PRO A 77 -35.86 19.27 -4.41
CA PRO A 77 -37.24 19.48 -4.82
C PRO A 77 -37.97 18.14 -4.93
N ALA A 78 -39.15 18.05 -4.31
CA ALA A 78 -39.97 16.85 -4.34
C ALA A 78 -40.42 16.54 -5.78
N ARG A 79 -39.85 15.49 -6.39
CA ARG A 79 -40.48 14.82 -7.53
C ARG A 79 -41.14 13.53 -7.05
N SER A 80 -42.47 13.60 -7.00
CA SER A 80 -43.43 12.50 -6.93
C SER A 80 -43.30 11.50 -5.77
N GLY A 81 -44.22 11.64 -4.80
CA GLY A 81 -44.99 10.50 -4.29
C GLY A 81 -44.39 9.57 -3.23
N SER A 82 -43.10 9.61 -2.91
CA SER A 82 -42.60 8.91 -1.70
C SER A 82 -41.42 9.63 -1.05
N GLY A 83 -41.64 10.15 0.16
CA GLY A 83 -40.64 10.86 0.94
C GLY A 83 -39.58 9.91 1.52
N HIS A 84 -38.64 9.45 0.71
CA HIS A 84 -37.39 8.85 1.20
C HIS A 84 -36.35 9.95 1.41
N ARG A 85 -36.07 10.25 2.69
CA ARG A 85 -35.01 11.17 3.13
C ARG A 85 -33.64 10.52 2.88
N ASN A 86 -32.98 10.84 1.77
CA ASN A 86 -31.62 10.39 1.49
C ASN A 86 -30.60 11.36 2.11
N GLY A 87 -30.07 11.01 3.29
CA GLY A 87 -28.98 11.75 3.93
C GLY A 87 -27.65 11.56 3.19
N VAL A 88 -26.99 12.66 2.81
CA VAL A 88 -25.63 12.61 2.24
C VAL A 88 -24.63 12.72 3.40
N PRO A 89 -23.75 11.73 3.62
CA PRO A 89 -22.77 11.80 4.70
C PRO A 89 -21.77 12.93 4.44
N VAL A 90 -21.50 13.72 5.47
CA VAL A 90 -20.50 14.79 5.44
C VAL A 90 -19.12 14.18 5.21
N ARG A 91 -18.66 14.18 3.96
CA ARG A 91 -17.26 13.88 3.61
C ARG A 91 -16.56 15.19 3.30
N SER A 92 -15.67 15.64 4.17
CA SER A 92 -14.79 16.77 3.84
C SER A 92 -13.96 16.42 2.60
N ARG A 93 -14.07 17.21 1.52
CA ARG A 93 -13.19 17.09 0.34
C ARG A 93 -11.72 17.37 0.68
N ASN A 94 -11.44 18.10 1.76
CA ASN A 94 -10.11 18.63 2.07
C ASN A 94 -9.13 17.60 2.65
N VAL A 95 -9.59 16.56 3.35
CA VAL A 95 -8.71 15.52 3.94
C VAL A 95 -8.12 14.57 2.88
N VAL A 96 -8.72 14.51 1.70
CA VAL A 96 -8.26 13.68 0.57
C VAL A 96 -7.11 14.35 -0.18
N ALA A 97 -6.98 15.67 -0.10
CA ALA A 97 -6.05 16.46 -0.90
C ALA A 97 -4.58 16.36 -0.45
N GLU A 98 -4.31 16.05 0.81
CA GLU A 98 -2.92 16.02 1.34
C GLU A 98 -2.19 14.69 1.16
N ARG A 99 -2.86 13.65 0.69
CA ARG A 99 -2.22 12.33 0.52
C ARG A 99 -1.76 12.16 -0.90
N VAL A 100 -0.44 12.14 -1.07
CA VAL A 100 0.19 11.53 -2.24
C VAL A 100 -0.33 10.09 -2.36
N LYS A 101 -1.18 9.85 -3.35
CA LYS A 101 -1.79 8.54 -3.58
C LYS A 101 -0.97 7.75 -4.60
N TRP A 102 -0.39 8.42 -5.58
CA TRP A 102 0.46 7.83 -6.60
C TRP A 102 1.81 8.54 -6.64
N VAL A 103 2.86 7.80 -6.95
CA VAL A 103 4.17 8.34 -7.25
C VAL A 103 4.72 7.72 -8.53
N THR A 104 5.52 8.50 -9.24
CA THR A 104 6.30 7.97 -10.36
C THR A 104 7.41 7.04 -9.87
N PRO A 105 7.90 6.09 -10.70
CA PRO A 105 9.04 5.24 -10.36
C PRO A 105 10.27 6.04 -9.91
N ARG A 106 10.52 7.21 -10.51
CA ARG A 106 11.64 8.08 -10.10
C ARG A 106 11.45 8.66 -8.69
N THR A 107 10.23 9.09 -8.36
CA THR A 107 9.90 9.59 -7.02
C THR A 107 9.97 8.49 -5.97
N PHE A 108 9.51 7.28 -6.30
CA PHE A 108 9.66 6.12 -5.42
C PHE A 108 11.14 5.79 -5.18
N ARG A 109 11.97 5.78 -6.22
CA ARG A 109 13.42 5.55 -6.08
C ARG A 109 14.08 6.60 -5.19
N LEU A 110 13.72 7.87 -5.32
CA LEU A 110 14.19 8.95 -4.45
C LEU A 110 13.78 8.71 -3.00
N TRP A 111 12.49 8.47 -2.75
CA TRP A 111 11.97 8.20 -1.42
C TRP A 111 12.65 6.98 -0.77
N ARG A 112 12.87 5.92 -1.56
CA ARG A 112 13.55 4.70 -1.11
C ARG A 112 15.02 4.96 -0.80
N LYS A 113 15.76 5.63 -1.69
CA LYS A 113 17.18 5.96 -1.49
C LYS A 113 17.37 6.77 -0.20
N VAL A 114 16.60 7.83 -0.03
CA VAL A 114 16.72 8.72 1.14
C VAL A 114 16.15 8.07 2.40
N GLY A 115 14.90 7.64 2.35
CA GLY A 115 14.15 7.16 3.50
C GLY A 115 14.47 5.73 3.91
N ILE A 116 14.91 4.85 3.02
CA ILE A 116 15.18 3.44 3.36
C ILE A 116 16.67 3.15 3.39
N GLU A 117 17.41 3.66 2.41
CA GLU A 117 18.83 3.38 2.22
C GLU A 117 19.74 4.45 2.86
N GLY A 118 19.18 5.57 3.35
CA GLY A 118 19.91 6.60 4.10
C GLY A 118 20.82 7.49 3.26
N TYR A 119 20.51 7.64 1.97
CA TYR A 119 21.19 8.59 1.10
C TYR A 119 20.69 10.02 1.34
N THR A 120 21.50 11.01 1.04
CA THR A 120 21.08 12.41 0.91
C THR A 120 20.40 12.64 -0.44
N LEU A 121 19.82 13.82 -0.65
CA LEU A 121 19.20 14.17 -1.93
C LEU A 121 20.22 14.32 -3.07
N ASP A 122 21.48 14.58 -2.73
CA ASP A 122 22.63 14.63 -3.64
C ASP A 122 23.26 13.26 -3.91
N ASP A 123 22.57 12.17 -3.54
CA ASP A 123 23.00 10.78 -3.73
C ASP A 123 24.29 10.40 -2.97
N LEU A 124 24.62 11.13 -1.90
CA LEU A 124 25.70 10.79 -0.98
C LEU A 124 25.18 9.92 0.16
N ARG A 125 26.03 9.08 0.78
CA ARG A 125 25.63 8.32 1.97
C ARG A 125 25.58 9.24 3.19
N GLY A 126 24.45 9.27 3.89
CA GLY A 126 24.30 10.01 5.13
C GLY A 126 25.20 9.43 6.23
N THR A 127 26.02 10.27 6.85
CA THR A 127 27.03 9.87 7.85
C THR A 127 26.42 9.32 9.15
N SER A 128 25.19 9.71 9.47
CA SER A 128 24.45 9.25 10.65
C SER A 128 23.68 7.93 10.44
N PHE A 129 23.57 7.44 9.19
CA PHE A 129 22.74 6.29 8.88
C PHE A 129 23.46 4.96 9.13
N LYS A 130 22.99 4.19 10.13
CA LYS A 130 23.58 2.90 10.51
C LYS A 130 23.23 1.74 9.57
N GLY A 131 22.13 1.81 8.82
CA GLY A 131 21.81 0.87 7.74
C GLY A 131 21.67 -0.62 8.06
N ARG A 132 21.58 -1.06 9.33
CA ARG A 132 21.63 -2.49 9.72
C ARG A 132 20.61 -3.38 9.02
N ASN A 133 19.41 -2.85 8.74
CA ASN A 133 18.33 -3.55 8.04
C ASN A 133 17.99 -2.92 6.68
N ALA A 134 18.89 -2.10 6.11
CA ALA A 134 18.62 -1.33 4.90
C ALA A 134 18.27 -2.25 3.72
N LEU A 135 19.01 -3.35 3.52
CA LEU A 135 18.76 -4.29 2.42
C LEU A 135 17.40 -5.01 2.59
N ARG A 136 17.07 -5.47 3.80
CA ARG A 136 15.74 -6.05 4.10
C ARG A 136 14.62 -5.07 3.80
N ASN A 137 14.77 -3.83 4.27
CA ASN A 137 13.74 -2.81 4.09
C ASN A 137 13.60 -2.43 2.61
N LYS A 138 14.72 -2.30 1.88
CA LYS A 138 14.75 -2.06 0.44
C LYS A 138 14.03 -3.18 -0.30
N ALA A 139 14.36 -4.44 -0.01
CA ALA A 139 13.74 -5.62 -0.61
C ALA A 139 12.22 -5.63 -0.42
N MET A 140 11.71 -5.31 0.78
CA MET A 140 10.27 -5.20 1.01
C MET A 140 9.64 -4.08 0.19
N MET A 141 10.23 -2.87 0.20
CA MET A 141 9.65 -1.73 -0.52
C MET A 141 9.63 -1.95 -2.04
N GLU A 142 10.71 -2.50 -2.60
CA GLU A 142 10.78 -2.93 -4.01
C GLU A 142 9.73 -3.97 -4.33
N MET A 143 9.61 -5.01 -3.50
CA MET A 143 8.62 -6.05 -3.73
C MET A 143 7.20 -5.49 -3.75
N LEU A 144 6.83 -4.62 -2.81
CA LEU A 144 5.49 -4.01 -2.78
C LEU A 144 5.23 -3.10 -3.97
N PHE A 145 6.23 -2.30 -4.37
CA PHE A 145 6.12 -1.40 -5.51
C PHE A 145 6.04 -2.16 -6.85
N SER A 146 6.73 -3.28 -6.98
CA SER A 146 6.81 -4.08 -8.21
C SER A 146 5.75 -5.17 -8.34
N SER A 147 4.97 -5.45 -7.30
CA SER A 147 3.93 -6.50 -7.33
C SER A 147 2.52 -5.99 -7.02
N GLY A 148 2.41 -4.81 -6.39
CA GLY A 148 1.14 -4.31 -5.88
C GLY A 148 0.54 -5.15 -4.76
N LEU A 149 1.27 -6.05 -4.11
CA LEU A 149 0.77 -6.80 -2.95
C LEU A 149 0.33 -5.84 -1.83
N ARG A 150 -0.66 -6.26 -1.03
CA ARG A 150 -0.93 -5.58 0.24
C ARG A 150 0.22 -5.83 1.21
N ILE A 151 0.45 -4.91 2.14
CA ILE A 151 1.53 -5.09 3.14
C ILE A 151 1.40 -6.40 3.90
N THR A 152 0.19 -6.79 4.32
CA THR A 152 -0.03 -8.07 5.00
C THR A 152 0.29 -9.27 4.12
N GLU A 153 -0.03 -9.20 2.82
CA GLU A 153 0.27 -10.25 1.85
C GLU A 153 1.80 -10.38 1.70
N GLY A 154 2.49 -9.30 1.33
CA GLY A 154 3.94 -9.30 1.14
C GLY A 154 4.74 -9.60 2.42
N ALA A 155 4.32 -9.06 3.56
CA ALA A 155 4.97 -9.28 4.84
C ALA A 155 4.80 -10.69 5.39
N SER A 156 3.83 -11.46 4.88
CA SER A 156 3.52 -12.81 5.38
C SER A 156 3.95 -13.93 4.46
N LEU A 157 4.70 -13.62 3.40
CA LEU A 157 5.28 -14.62 2.51
C LEU A 157 6.31 -15.49 3.23
N LEU A 158 6.29 -16.78 2.91
CA LEU A 158 7.37 -17.71 3.21
C LEU A 158 8.43 -17.64 2.11
N THR A 159 9.67 -18.02 2.43
CA THR A 159 10.79 -18.10 1.47
C THR A 159 10.46 -18.97 0.26
N LEU A 160 9.70 -20.05 0.49
CA LEU A 160 9.26 -21.02 -0.52
C LEU A 160 8.09 -20.54 -1.39
N GLU A 161 7.51 -19.38 -1.09
CA GLU A 161 6.40 -18.79 -1.86
C GLU A 161 6.86 -17.67 -2.80
N LEU A 162 8.16 -17.40 -2.86
CA LEU A 162 8.73 -16.49 -3.84
C LEU A 162 8.74 -17.13 -5.23
N PRO A 163 8.53 -16.33 -6.28
CA PRO A 163 8.60 -16.83 -7.64
C PRO A 163 10.02 -17.29 -7.96
N SER A 164 10.14 -18.39 -8.70
CA SER A 164 11.41 -18.82 -9.26
C SER A 164 11.84 -17.85 -10.35
N CYS A 165 13.13 -17.52 -10.40
CA CYS A 165 13.67 -16.72 -11.49
C CYS A 165 13.70 -17.57 -12.75
N ASP A 166 12.76 -17.35 -13.68
CA ASP A 166 12.87 -17.93 -15.01
C ASP A 166 13.79 -17.03 -15.84
N ARG A 167 14.95 -17.60 -16.22
CA ARG A 167 15.98 -16.93 -17.03
C ARG A 167 15.46 -16.55 -18.41
N HIS A 168 14.37 -17.17 -18.86
CA HIS A 168 13.73 -16.94 -20.14
C HIS A 168 12.48 -16.06 -20.05
N ALA A 169 12.02 -15.71 -18.83
CA ALA A 169 10.86 -14.84 -18.65
C ALA A 169 11.18 -13.38 -18.99
N VAL A 170 10.17 -12.68 -19.54
CA VAL A 170 10.24 -11.29 -20.02
C VAL A 170 10.24 -10.28 -18.85
N GLY A 171 11.13 -10.47 -17.88
CA GLY A 171 11.30 -9.54 -16.74
C GLY A 171 10.28 -9.69 -15.61
N LEU A 172 9.35 -10.65 -15.70
CA LEU A 172 8.24 -10.88 -14.77
C LEU A 172 8.22 -12.34 -14.33
N ASN A 173 8.27 -12.59 -13.02
CA ASN A 173 8.23 -13.93 -12.44
C ASN A 173 6.93 -14.15 -11.70
N GLU A 174 6.31 -15.31 -11.89
CA GLU A 174 5.00 -15.64 -11.32
C GLU A 174 5.09 -16.56 -10.11
N ALA A 175 4.18 -16.34 -9.16
CA ALA A 175 3.98 -17.21 -8.02
C ALA A 175 2.51 -17.21 -7.59
N ARG A 176 2.11 -18.23 -6.83
CA ARG A 176 0.77 -18.31 -6.23
C ARG A 176 0.78 -17.61 -4.87
N LEU A 177 -0.19 -16.72 -4.66
CA LEU A 177 -0.46 -16.10 -3.37
C LEU A 177 -1.45 -16.96 -2.60
N ALA A 178 -1.03 -17.44 -1.42
CA ALA A 178 -1.86 -18.25 -0.56
C ALA A 178 -3.12 -17.52 -0.04
N ALA A 179 -4.25 -18.23 -0.02
CA ALA A 179 -5.52 -17.75 0.50
C ALA A 179 -5.41 -17.25 1.95
N ALA A 180 -4.68 -17.95 2.82
CA ALA A 180 -4.51 -17.58 4.23
C ALA A 180 -4.00 -16.15 4.47
N ILE A 181 -3.22 -15.59 3.55
CA ILE A 181 -2.64 -14.24 3.66
C ILE A 181 -3.33 -13.21 2.76
N ALA A 182 -4.15 -13.68 1.81
CA ALA A 182 -4.88 -12.83 0.89
C ALA A 182 -6.09 -12.18 1.56
N LYS A 183 -6.37 -10.92 1.19
CA LYS A 183 -7.58 -10.25 1.67
C LYS A 183 -8.83 -11.02 1.21
N GLY A 184 -9.68 -11.38 2.17
CA GLY A 184 -10.91 -12.14 1.89
C GLY A 184 -10.68 -13.62 1.59
N ARG A 185 -9.46 -14.14 1.81
CA ARG A 185 -9.09 -15.54 1.55
C ARG A 185 -9.27 -16.00 0.10
N HIS A 186 -8.98 -15.11 -0.85
CA HIS A 186 -8.99 -15.44 -2.28
C HIS A 186 -7.55 -15.62 -2.79
N PRO A 187 -7.12 -16.86 -3.10
CA PRO A 187 -5.82 -17.09 -3.70
C PRO A 187 -5.78 -16.50 -5.11
N ARG A 188 -4.59 -16.10 -5.56
CA ARG A 188 -4.38 -15.56 -6.91
C ARG A 188 -2.94 -15.74 -7.35
N THR A 189 -2.68 -15.71 -8.65
CA THR A 189 -1.33 -15.52 -9.16
C THR A 189 -0.89 -14.08 -8.90
N TRP A 190 0.35 -13.90 -8.46
CA TRP A 190 0.99 -12.60 -8.34
C TRP A 190 2.32 -12.64 -9.08
N TYR A 191 2.80 -11.47 -9.46
CA TYR A 191 4.02 -11.33 -10.25
C TYR A 191 5.00 -10.40 -9.56
N LEU A 192 6.28 -10.65 -9.80
CA LEU A 192 7.38 -9.83 -9.31
C LEU A 192 8.38 -9.56 -10.43
N PHE A 193 8.75 -8.30 -10.62
CA PHE A 193 9.79 -7.93 -11.58
C PHE A 193 11.15 -8.53 -11.21
N ASN A 194 11.93 -8.91 -12.22
CA ASN A 194 13.26 -9.52 -12.06
C ASN A 194 14.16 -8.70 -11.13
N ASP A 195 14.21 -7.37 -11.30
CA ASP A 195 15.04 -6.50 -10.47
C ASP A 195 14.65 -6.54 -8.99
N ALA A 196 13.35 -6.54 -8.70
CA ALA A 196 12.85 -6.63 -7.34
C ALA A 196 13.10 -8.02 -6.74
N LEU A 197 12.90 -9.09 -7.52
CA LEU A 197 13.23 -10.46 -7.11
C LEU A 197 14.73 -10.61 -6.81
N ALA A 198 15.60 -10.02 -7.63
CA ALA A 198 17.05 -10.03 -7.42
C ALA A 198 17.43 -9.35 -6.08
N ILE A 199 16.78 -8.25 -5.73
CA ILE A 199 16.99 -7.57 -4.44
C ILE A 199 16.50 -8.43 -3.26
N VAL A 200 15.35 -9.10 -3.40
CA VAL A 200 14.85 -10.05 -2.37
C VAL A 200 15.81 -11.24 -2.21
N ASN A 201 16.28 -11.81 -3.31
CA ASN A 201 17.26 -12.90 -3.29
C ASN A 201 18.61 -12.46 -2.70
N SER A 202 19.05 -11.24 -2.98
CA SER A 202 20.24 -10.64 -2.35
C SER A 202 20.05 -10.53 -0.84
N TYR A 203 18.90 -10.05 -0.36
CA TYR A 203 18.57 -10.04 1.07
C TYR A 203 18.65 -11.46 1.67
N MET A 204 18.03 -12.45 1.02
CA MET A 204 17.98 -13.84 1.50
C MET A 204 19.38 -14.47 1.64
N THR A 205 20.23 -14.31 0.62
CA THR A 205 21.56 -14.94 0.56
C THR A 205 22.62 -14.21 1.40
N THR A 206 22.36 -12.96 1.81
CA THR A 206 23.32 -12.13 2.57
C THR A 206 22.81 -11.81 3.98
N THR A 207 22.20 -10.65 4.18
CA THR A 207 21.82 -10.10 5.50
C THR A 207 20.84 -10.97 6.28
N ARG A 208 19.92 -11.67 5.59
CA ARG A 208 19.04 -12.64 6.22
C ARG A 208 19.84 -13.80 6.80
N ARG A 209 20.72 -14.41 6.01
CA ARG A 209 21.59 -15.52 6.44
C ARG A 209 22.43 -15.14 7.66
N VAL A 210 23.05 -13.96 7.65
CA VAL A 210 23.79 -13.45 8.84
C VAL A 210 22.91 -13.36 10.09
N SER A 211 21.66 -12.92 9.93
CA SER A 211 20.70 -12.84 11.04
C SER A 211 20.27 -14.23 11.54
N VAL A 212 20.11 -15.18 10.62
CA VAL A 212 19.82 -16.58 10.93
C VAL A 212 20.98 -17.23 11.68
N ASP A 213 22.21 -17.08 11.21
CA ASP A 213 23.40 -17.64 11.86
C ASP A 213 23.60 -17.08 13.27
N ARG A 214 23.35 -15.78 13.44
CA ARG A 214 23.36 -15.12 14.76
C ARG A 214 22.29 -15.73 15.68
N ALA A 215 21.07 -15.93 15.17
CA ALA A 215 19.99 -16.52 15.96
C ALA A 215 20.26 -17.99 16.35
N LYS A 216 20.84 -18.78 15.43
CA LYS A 216 21.30 -20.16 15.69
C LYS A 216 22.35 -20.19 16.80
N ARG A 217 23.38 -19.34 16.73
CA ARG A 217 24.42 -19.21 17.77
C ARG A 217 23.86 -18.87 19.15
N HIS A 218 22.78 -18.09 19.21
CA HIS A 218 22.08 -17.77 20.44
C HIS A 218 20.91 -18.72 20.76
N LYS A 219 20.80 -19.86 20.08
CA LYS A 219 19.79 -20.91 20.30
C LYS A 219 18.33 -20.39 20.28
N ARG A 220 18.07 -19.32 19.53
CA ARG A 220 16.74 -18.65 19.53
C ARG A 220 15.64 -19.47 18.86
N TYR A 221 16.01 -20.53 18.14
CA TYR A 221 15.07 -21.42 17.45
C TYR A 221 14.72 -22.68 18.25
N GLU A 222 15.37 -22.94 19.39
CA GLU A 222 15.13 -24.11 20.26
C GLU A 222 13.86 -23.95 21.14
N ASN A 223 12.95 -23.04 20.79
CA ASN A 223 11.73 -22.77 21.55
C ASN A 223 10.61 -23.75 21.13
N ALA A 224 9.89 -24.31 22.10
CA ALA A 224 8.74 -25.21 21.90
C ALA A 224 7.60 -24.61 21.05
N ASP A 225 7.52 -23.28 20.94
CA ASP A 225 6.55 -22.58 20.08
C ASP A 225 6.92 -22.65 18.57
N ARG A 226 8.05 -23.23 18.20
CA ARG A 226 8.46 -23.39 16.80
C ARG A 226 7.94 -24.69 16.20
N ILE A 227 7.56 -24.63 14.92
CA ILE A 227 7.01 -25.74 14.17
C ILE A 227 8.05 -26.18 13.15
N LEU A 228 8.65 -27.36 13.34
CA LEU A 228 9.59 -27.91 12.39
C LEU A 228 8.84 -28.54 11.20
N VAL A 229 9.09 -28.01 10.00
CA VAL A 229 8.71 -28.62 8.74
C VAL A 229 9.70 -29.73 8.44
N THR A 230 9.17 -30.96 8.36
CA THR A 230 9.96 -32.18 8.16
C THR A 230 10.14 -32.52 6.69
N ASP A 231 9.27 -32.02 5.81
CA ASP A 231 9.29 -32.32 4.38
C ASP A 231 8.57 -31.22 3.59
N THR A 232 8.99 -31.03 2.34
CA THR A 232 8.40 -30.06 1.42
C THR A 232 8.22 -30.69 0.04
N ARG A 233 7.10 -30.41 -0.63
CA ARG A 233 6.81 -31.00 -1.94
C ARG A 233 6.14 -30.00 -2.87
N LEU A 234 6.73 -29.80 -4.03
CA LEU A 234 6.08 -29.11 -5.13
C LEU A 234 5.16 -30.10 -5.88
N THR A 235 3.89 -29.75 -6.02
CA THR A 235 2.89 -30.53 -6.76
C THR A 235 2.25 -29.69 -7.86
N ALA A 236 1.49 -30.29 -8.78
CA ALA A 236 0.73 -29.55 -9.79
C ALA A 236 -0.22 -28.49 -9.16
N ASP A 237 -0.69 -28.76 -7.95
CA ASP A 237 -1.56 -27.86 -7.18
C ASP A 237 -0.80 -26.79 -6.38
N GLY A 238 0.53 -26.74 -6.50
CA GLY A 238 1.43 -25.86 -5.75
C GLY A 238 2.22 -26.55 -4.65
N MET A 239 2.88 -25.73 -3.83
CA MET A 239 3.76 -26.16 -2.74
C MET A 239 2.96 -26.77 -1.57
N LYS A 240 3.51 -27.80 -0.92
CA LYS A 240 3.00 -28.41 0.31
C LYS A 240 4.11 -28.54 1.34
N LEU A 241 3.74 -28.37 2.62
CA LEU A 241 4.63 -28.46 3.77
C LEU A 241 4.13 -29.59 4.69
N LYS A 242 5.04 -30.42 5.18
CA LYS A 242 4.73 -31.48 6.15
C LYS A 242 5.26 -31.09 7.53
N TYR A 243 4.38 -31.06 8.52
CA TYR A 243 4.75 -30.94 9.93
C TYR A 243 3.71 -31.65 10.79
N SER A 244 4.12 -32.12 11.97
CA SER A 244 3.27 -32.93 12.86
C SER A 244 2.61 -34.13 12.13
N GLY A 245 3.34 -34.76 11.20
CA GLY A 245 2.87 -35.90 10.41
C GLY A 245 1.86 -35.59 9.30
N ARG A 246 1.42 -34.33 9.12
CA ARG A 246 0.38 -33.96 8.15
C ARG A 246 0.91 -33.02 7.07
N TRP A 247 0.46 -33.25 5.83
CA TRP A 247 0.69 -32.33 4.72
C TRP A 247 -0.34 -31.20 4.75
N ARG A 248 0.14 -29.97 4.58
CA ARG A 248 -0.70 -28.76 4.50
C ARG A 248 -0.28 -27.90 3.32
N ARG A 249 -1.26 -27.23 2.71
CA ARG A 249 -1.02 -26.22 1.68
C ARG A 249 -0.76 -24.88 2.36
N PRO A 250 0.08 -23.99 1.80
CA PRO A 250 0.24 -22.63 2.29
C PRO A 250 -1.08 -21.85 2.39
N ASP A 251 -2.08 -22.23 1.58
CA ASP A 251 -3.46 -21.72 1.61
C ASP A 251 -4.16 -21.93 2.97
N ASP A 252 -3.77 -22.96 3.73
CA ASP A 252 -4.41 -23.38 4.97
C ASP A 252 -3.58 -23.03 6.23
N ILE A 253 -2.46 -22.36 6.07
CA ILE A 253 -1.55 -22.00 7.16
C ILE A 253 -1.68 -20.51 7.43
N ASP A 254 -2.28 -20.17 8.57
CA ASP A 254 -2.51 -18.79 8.95
C ASP A 254 -1.20 -18.03 9.23
N ILE A 255 -1.31 -16.70 9.36
CA ILE A 255 -0.14 -15.83 9.57
C ILE A 255 0.57 -16.15 10.90
N ALA A 256 -0.16 -16.60 11.93
CA ALA A 256 0.42 -16.89 13.23
C ALA A 256 1.31 -18.14 13.16
N ASP A 257 0.80 -19.21 12.55
CA ASP A 257 1.53 -20.46 12.35
C ASP A 257 2.67 -20.30 11.35
N ARG A 258 2.48 -19.54 10.26
CA ARG A 258 3.55 -19.22 9.29
C ARG A 258 4.80 -18.65 9.94
N ARG A 259 4.64 -17.77 10.94
CA ARG A 259 5.77 -17.17 11.67
C ARG A 259 6.54 -18.17 12.51
N ARG A 260 5.93 -19.31 12.85
CA ARG A 260 6.51 -20.33 13.72
C ARG A 260 7.22 -21.42 12.93
N LEU A 261 6.97 -21.51 11.62
CA LEU A 261 7.56 -22.52 10.74
C LEU A 261 9.07 -22.36 10.63
N LEU A 262 9.78 -23.47 10.88
CA LEU A 262 11.19 -23.67 10.63
C LEU A 262 11.36 -24.77 9.58
N LEU A 263 12.39 -24.67 8.73
CA LEU A 263 12.84 -25.74 7.85
C LEU A 263 14.32 -26.00 8.14
N ASP A 264 14.70 -27.27 8.23
CA ASP A 264 16.11 -27.65 8.28
C ASP A 264 16.58 -28.04 6.88
N THR A 265 17.53 -27.28 6.34
CA THR A 265 18.13 -27.52 5.02
C THR A 265 19.49 -28.22 5.10
N GLY A 266 19.84 -28.78 6.26
CA GLY A 266 21.13 -29.44 6.53
C GLY A 266 22.09 -28.61 7.37
N ASP A 267 21.92 -27.28 7.38
CA ASP A 267 22.73 -26.34 8.20
C ASP A 267 22.04 -25.99 9.53
N GLY A 268 21.06 -26.80 9.95
CA GLY A 268 20.19 -26.55 11.09
C GLY A 268 18.98 -25.67 10.77
N PRO A 269 18.00 -25.60 11.68
CA PRO A 269 16.69 -25.03 11.41
C PRO A 269 16.76 -23.52 11.13
N GLU A 270 16.08 -23.09 10.08
CA GLU A 270 15.87 -21.68 9.75
C GLU A 270 14.38 -21.34 9.60
N PRO A 271 13.95 -20.11 9.93
CA PRO A 271 12.57 -19.71 9.71
C PRO A 271 12.19 -19.82 8.23
N LEU A 272 10.98 -20.31 7.93
CA LEU A 272 10.41 -20.16 6.58
C LEU A 272 9.88 -18.74 6.36
N TRP A 273 9.63 -17.99 7.42
CA TRP A 273 9.22 -16.59 7.33
C TRP A 273 10.30 -15.75 6.60
N LEU A 274 9.88 -15.04 5.55
CA LEU A 274 10.82 -14.32 4.68
C LEU A 274 11.54 -13.18 5.43
N TRP A 275 10.79 -12.39 6.20
CA TRP A 275 11.26 -11.12 6.75
C TRP A 275 11.70 -11.24 8.21
N LEU A 276 13.00 -11.14 8.47
CA LEU A 276 13.54 -11.30 9.81
C LEU A 276 13.96 -9.95 10.41
N SER A 277 13.85 -9.85 11.73
CA SER A 277 14.52 -8.82 12.52
C SER A 277 16.05 -9.01 12.48
N GLU A 278 16.80 -8.01 12.94
CA GLU A 278 18.26 -8.14 13.10
C GLU A 278 18.64 -9.31 14.04
N ALA A 279 17.73 -9.68 14.94
CA ALA A 279 17.89 -10.82 15.84
C ALA A 279 17.61 -12.17 15.18
N GLY A 280 17.28 -12.22 13.88
CA GLY A 280 16.89 -13.43 13.15
C GLY A 280 15.47 -13.91 13.44
N MET A 281 14.68 -13.14 14.21
CA MET A 281 13.30 -13.53 14.55
C MET A 281 12.29 -13.01 13.50
N PRO A 282 11.20 -13.75 13.22
CA PRO A 282 10.13 -13.33 12.32
C PRO A 282 9.58 -11.93 12.63
N LEU A 283 9.77 -11.00 11.69
CA LEU A 283 9.31 -9.62 11.83
C LEU A 283 7.78 -9.55 11.65
N PRO A 284 7.02 -9.02 12.62
CA PRO A 284 5.57 -8.92 12.51
C PRO A 284 5.15 -7.88 11.46
N VAL A 285 3.97 -8.07 10.87
CA VAL A 285 3.41 -7.19 9.83
C VAL A 285 3.32 -5.73 10.29
N SER A 286 3.00 -5.48 11.58
CA SER A 286 2.85 -4.14 12.14
C SER A 286 4.13 -3.31 12.06
N ALA A 287 5.31 -3.93 12.22
CA ALA A 287 6.61 -3.26 12.24
C ALA A 287 6.94 -2.52 10.93
N TRP A 288 6.31 -2.91 9.81
CA TRP A 288 6.50 -2.22 8.54
C TRP A 288 5.90 -0.81 8.52
N THR A 289 4.92 -0.54 9.39
CA THR A 289 4.37 0.81 9.54
C THR A 289 5.45 1.75 10.08
N ASP A 290 6.19 1.31 11.11
CA ASP A 290 7.26 2.07 11.73
C ASP A 290 8.41 2.28 10.75
N VAL A 291 8.83 1.22 10.03
CA VAL A 291 9.85 1.32 8.98
C VAL A 291 9.50 2.37 7.92
N MET A 292 8.24 2.43 7.48
CA MET A 292 7.81 3.46 6.52
C MET A 292 7.65 4.84 7.16
N SER A 293 7.28 4.93 8.44
CA SER A 293 7.24 6.20 9.17
C SER A 293 8.64 6.80 9.26
N ASP A 294 9.61 6.04 9.75
CA ASP A 294 11.01 6.46 9.86
C ASP A 294 11.59 6.87 8.51
N ALA A 295 11.16 6.21 7.43
CA ALA A 295 11.56 6.56 6.07
C ALA A 295 10.94 7.87 5.60
N ASN A 296 9.66 8.08 5.88
CA ASN A 296 8.97 9.32 5.59
C ASN A 296 9.56 10.50 6.35
N ASP A 297 9.91 10.30 7.63
CA ASP A 297 10.47 11.35 8.48
C ASP A 297 11.86 11.75 7.97
N ARG A 298 12.71 10.77 7.63
CA ARG A 298 14.03 11.04 6.98
C ARG A 298 13.90 11.78 5.66
N VAL A 299 12.95 11.40 4.80
CA VAL A 299 12.70 12.11 3.54
C VAL A 299 12.20 13.53 3.82
N PHE A 300 11.30 13.70 4.79
CA PHE A 300 10.78 15.00 5.15
C PHE A 300 11.88 15.93 5.65
N ASP A 301 12.78 15.44 6.50
CA ASP A 301 13.90 16.20 7.04
C ASP A 301 14.92 16.57 5.95
N ALA A 302 15.26 15.66 5.04
CA ALA A 302 16.13 15.98 3.90
C ALA A 302 15.55 17.10 3.01
N PHE A 303 14.22 17.16 2.84
CA PHE A 303 13.54 18.24 2.11
C PHE A 303 13.43 19.55 2.92
N LYS A 304 13.64 19.52 4.25
CA LYS A 304 13.78 20.74 5.05
C LYS A 304 15.20 21.31 4.95
N GLU A 305 16.23 20.47 4.90
CA GLU A 305 17.64 20.92 4.86
C GLU A 305 18.00 21.67 3.58
N ILE A 306 17.32 21.40 2.46
CA ILE A 306 17.40 22.21 1.22
C ILE A 306 16.82 23.63 1.40
N ARG A 307 16.24 23.98 2.56
CA ARG A 307 15.63 25.28 2.83
C ARG A 307 16.53 26.33 3.52
N PRO A 308 17.75 26.66 3.05
CA PRO A 308 18.31 27.99 3.28
C PRO A 308 17.85 28.92 2.14
N GLY A 309 16.97 29.88 2.41
CA GLY A 309 16.64 30.96 1.46
C GLY A 309 15.33 30.87 0.66
N GLY A 310 14.46 29.87 0.89
CA GLY A 310 13.03 29.99 0.55
C GLY A 310 12.60 29.91 -0.92
N VAL A 311 13.48 29.62 -1.89
CA VAL A 311 13.05 29.43 -3.28
C VAL A 311 12.52 28.01 -3.49
N VAL A 312 11.21 27.84 -3.32
CA VAL A 312 10.48 26.63 -3.71
C VAL A 312 10.39 26.60 -5.23
N LYS A 313 10.84 25.53 -5.89
CA LYS A 313 10.29 25.20 -7.22
C LYS A 313 8.80 24.91 -7.01
N PRO A 314 7.87 25.68 -7.61
CA PRO A 314 6.44 25.42 -7.47
C PRO A 314 6.14 23.95 -7.80
N GLY A 315 5.70 23.16 -6.80
CA GLY A 315 5.32 21.74 -6.97
C GLY A 315 6.15 20.69 -6.20
N SER A 316 7.28 21.01 -5.58
CA SER A 316 8.14 20.00 -4.91
C SER A 316 7.79 19.77 -3.43
N ARG A 317 6.77 18.96 -3.14
CA ARG A 317 6.47 18.45 -1.78
C ARG A 317 7.28 17.18 -1.48
N ALA A 318 7.77 17.03 -0.25
CA ALA A 318 8.40 15.80 0.20
C ALA A 318 7.44 14.59 0.03
N PRO A 319 7.85 13.52 -0.67
CA PRO A 319 6.99 12.36 -0.86
C PRO A 319 6.78 11.65 0.48
N ARG A 320 5.51 11.47 0.85
CA ARG A 320 5.12 10.68 2.02
C ARG A 320 4.37 9.44 1.57
N LEU A 321 5.00 8.27 1.66
CA LEU A 321 4.46 7.02 1.14
C LEU A 321 3.86 6.15 2.24
N SER A 322 2.81 5.43 1.86
CA SER A 322 2.23 4.34 2.64
C SER A 322 2.26 3.05 1.80
N PRO A 323 2.03 1.87 2.39
CA PRO A 323 1.94 0.65 1.58
C PRO A 323 0.84 0.74 0.52
N HIS A 324 -0.22 1.50 0.81
CA HIS A 324 -1.28 1.73 -0.15
C HIS A 324 -0.81 2.60 -1.33
N SER A 325 0.05 3.60 -1.09
CA SER A 325 0.63 4.44 -2.14
C SER A 325 1.48 3.62 -3.12
N LEU A 326 2.25 2.64 -2.63
CA LEU A 326 3.03 1.73 -3.49
C LEU A 326 2.12 0.91 -4.39
N ARG A 327 1.06 0.33 -3.81
CA ARG A 327 0.07 -0.46 -4.55
C ARG A 327 -0.71 0.37 -5.59
N HIS A 328 -1.05 1.61 -5.26
CA HIS A 328 -1.66 2.56 -6.21
C HIS A 328 -0.73 2.87 -7.37
N SER A 329 0.54 3.15 -7.06
CA SER A 329 1.56 3.45 -8.07
C SER A 329 1.82 2.26 -8.99
N PHE A 330 1.87 1.05 -8.45
CA PHE A 330 1.93 -0.20 -9.23
C PHE A 330 0.75 -0.33 -10.20
N ALA A 331 -0.48 -0.14 -9.71
CA ALA A 331 -1.68 -0.26 -10.54
C ALA A 331 -1.64 0.71 -11.73
N LEU A 332 -1.24 1.95 -11.48
CA LEU A 332 -1.11 2.99 -12.49
C LEU A 332 0.00 2.65 -13.51
N TYR A 333 1.17 2.23 -13.02
CA TYR A 333 2.28 1.79 -13.86
C TYR A 333 1.87 0.65 -14.79
N MET A 334 1.28 -0.42 -14.23
CA MET A 334 0.88 -1.60 -15.00
C MET A 334 -0.17 -1.26 -16.03
N LEU A 335 -1.14 -0.40 -15.70
CA LEU A 335 -2.16 -0.01 -16.66
C LEU A 335 -1.55 0.70 -17.87
N ILE A 336 -0.67 1.69 -17.64
CA ILE A 336 -0.02 2.44 -18.72
C ILE A 336 0.87 1.51 -19.55
N ALA A 337 1.62 0.60 -18.91
CA ALA A 337 2.45 -0.39 -19.59
C ALA A 337 1.62 -1.32 -20.48
N LEU A 338 0.49 -1.83 -19.98
CA LEU A 338 -0.41 -2.71 -20.72
C LEU A 338 -1.10 -1.98 -21.88
N HIS A 339 -1.53 -0.73 -21.69
CA HIS A 339 -2.10 0.06 -22.79
C HIS A 339 -1.08 0.25 -23.91
N ARG A 340 0.17 0.57 -23.55
CA ARG A 340 1.26 0.68 -24.53
C ARG A 340 1.54 -0.64 -25.24
N ALA A 341 1.54 -1.75 -24.52
CA ALA A 341 1.74 -3.07 -25.11
C ALA A 341 0.64 -3.40 -26.14
N ILE A 342 -0.62 -3.13 -25.81
CA ILE A 342 -1.76 -3.26 -26.73
C ILE A 342 -1.59 -2.35 -27.96
N ASP A 343 -1.12 -1.11 -27.76
CA ASP A 343 -0.90 -0.17 -28.88
C ASP A 343 0.18 -0.61 -29.84
N VAL A 344 1.29 -1.12 -29.32
CA VAL A 344 2.39 -1.67 -30.10
C VAL A 344 1.94 -2.93 -30.86
N GLN A 345 1.24 -3.85 -30.19
CA GLN A 345 0.74 -5.08 -30.83
C GLN A 345 -0.24 -4.79 -31.97
N ASN A 346 -1.11 -3.79 -31.81
CA ASN A 346 -2.11 -3.41 -32.81
C ASN A 346 -1.57 -2.50 -33.92
N GLY A 347 -0.24 -2.32 -34.03
CA GLY A 347 0.40 -1.46 -35.03
C GLY A 347 -0.10 -0.01 -35.02
N SER A 348 -0.72 0.43 -33.92
CA SER A 348 -1.42 1.70 -33.85
C SER A 348 -0.43 2.81 -33.53
N THR A 349 0.18 3.39 -34.56
CA THR A 349 0.99 4.63 -34.45
C THR A 349 0.11 5.88 -34.42
N GLY A 350 -0.94 5.86 -33.60
CA GLY A 350 -1.54 7.09 -33.06
C GLY A 350 -2.65 7.77 -33.87
N SER A 351 -3.56 7.06 -34.53
CA SER A 351 -4.71 7.69 -35.22
C SER A 351 -6.11 7.39 -34.65
N THR A 352 -6.37 6.20 -34.10
CA THR A 352 -7.73 5.85 -33.62
C THR A 352 -8.09 6.52 -32.28
N GLY A 353 -9.38 6.82 -32.08
CA GLY A 353 -9.89 7.40 -30.84
C GLY A 353 -9.62 6.51 -29.63
N TYR A 354 -9.71 7.07 -28.40
CA TYR A 354 -9.72 6.21 -27.21
C TYR A 354 -11.02 5.41 -27.21
N HIS A 355 -10.91 4.09 -27.30
CA HIS A 355 -12.03 3.16 -27.21
C HIS A 355 -11.83 2.29 -25.97
N GLU A 356 -12.76 2.34 -25.02
CA GLU A 356 -12.66 1.61 -23.76
C GLU A 356 -12.55 0.09 -23.98
N GLU A 357 -13.28 -0.43 -24.97
CA GLU A 357 -13.27 -1.85 -25.35
C GLU A 357 -11.87 -2.36 -25.71
N ARG A 358 -11.10 -1.56 -26.44
CA ARG A 358 -9.73 -1.89 -26.86
C ARG A 358 -8.82 -2.21 -25.68
N TYR A 359 -9.05 -1.54 -24.55
CA TYR A 359 -8.20 -1.66 -23.36
C TYR A 359 -8.84 -2.47 -22.24
N ARG A 360 -10.01 -3.08 -22.46
CA ARG A 360 -10.73 -3.91 -21.46
C ARG A 360 -9.81 -4.93 -20.81
N MET A 361 -9.04 -5.67 -21.60
CA MET A 361 -8.07 -6.66 -21.09
C MET A 361 -7.03 -6.05 -20.14
N ALA A 362 -6.57 -4.82 -20.37
CA ALA A 362 -5.62 -4.16 -19.47
C ALA A 362 -6.25 -3.88 -18.10
N TRP A 363 -7.51 -3.45 -18.06
CA TRP A 363 -8.24 -3.22 -16.82
C TRP A 363 -8.51 -4.51 -16.05
N GLU A 364 -8.90 -5.57 -16.74
CA GLU A 364 -9.10 -6.90 -16.17
C GLU A 364 -7.80 -7.46 -15.60
N THR A 365 -6.70 -7.35 -16.36
CA THR A 365 -5.36 -7.76 -15.90
C THR A 365 -4.97 -7.02 -14.63
N VAL A 366 -5.11 -5.69 -14.57
CA VAL A 366 -4.79 -4.91 -13.36
C VAL A 366 -5.72 -5.26 -12.19
N ARG A 367 -7.01 -5.50 -12.44
CA ARG A 367 -7.96 -5.97 -11.41
C ARG A 367 -7.49 -7.29 -10.81
N ASP A 368 -7.05 -8.23 -11.64
CA ASP A 368 -6.65 -9.57 -11.23
C ASP A 368 -5.30 -9.56 -10.50
N LEU A 369 -4.32 -8.79 -10.99
CA LEU A 369 -3.05 -8.53 -10.29
C LEU A 369 -3.28 -7.99 -8.87
N LEU A 370 -4.23 -7.07 -8.73
CA LEU A 370 -4.61 -6.51 -7.44
C LEU A 370 -5.49 -7.47 -6.61
N GLY A 371 -6.14 -8.47 -7.20
CA GLY A 371 -7.13 -9.30 -6.52
C GLY A 371 -8.33 -8.47 -6.05
N HIS A 372 -8.90 -7.65 -6.93
CA HIS A 372 -10.16 -6.94 -6.69
C HIS A 372 -11.33 -7.75 -7.25
N ARG A 373 -12.41 -7.86 -6.47
CA ARG A 373 -13.63 -8.57 -6.90
C ARG A 373 -14.37 -7.86 -8.04
N HIS A 374 -14.29 -6.52 -8.07
CA HIS A 374 -14.97 -5.71 -9.08
C HIS A 374 -14.00 -4.70 -9.68
N GLU A 375 -14.07 -4.55 -11.00
CA GLU A 375 -13.28 -3.59 -11.76
C GLU A 375 -13.57 -2.14 -11.35
N THR A 376 -14.81 -1.82 -10.96
CA THR A 376 -15.22 -0.50 -10.45
C THR A 376 -14.34 -0.04 -9.29
N THR A 377 -13.92 -0.96 -8.41
CA THR A 377 -13.01 -0.64 -7.30
C THR A 377 -11.63 -0.21 -7.82
N THR A 378 -11.14 -0.87 -8.87
CA THR A 378 -9.87 -0.52 -9.53
C THR A 378 -9.99 0.85 -10.21
N ARG A 379 -11.06 1.10 -10.96
CA ARG A 379 -11.30 2.37 -11.67
C ARG A 379 -11.45 3.56 -10.73
N GLU A 380 -12.37 3.48 -9.78
CA GLU A 380 -12.73 4.62 -8.92
C GLU A 380 -11.64 4.95 -7.89
N ARG A 381 -10.95 3.93 -7.36
CA ARG A 381 -10.03 4.12 -6.24
C ARG A 381 -8.56 4.14 -6.66
N TYR A 382 -8.19 3.33 -7.65
CA TYR A 382 -6.78 3.10 -8.02
C TYR A 382 -6.35 3.83 -9.28
N LEU A 383 -7.29 4.19 -10.15
CA LEU A 383 -7.00 4.76 -11.46
C LEU A 383 -7.76 6.07 -11.70
N ALA A 384 -8.21 6.69 -10.61
CA ALA A 384 -8.86 7.99 -10.63
C ALA A 384 -8.05 9.09 -11.36
N PRO A 385 -6.69 9.11 -11.37
CA PRO A 385 -5.92 10.06 -12.18
C PRO A 385 -6.13 9.95 -13.69
N LEU A 386 -6.65 8.82 -14.17
CA LEU A 386 -6.91 8.59 -15.58
C LEU A 386 -8.36 8.91 -15.96
N ASN A 387 -9.24 9.13 -14.98
CA ASN A 387 -10.62 9.54 -15.24
C ASN A 387 -10.62 10.97 -15.80
N GLY A 388 -10.99 11.12 -17.08
CA GLY A 388 -11.07 12.42 -17.77
C GLY A 388 -9.80 12.83 -18.51
N VAL A 389 -8.66 12.18 -18.27
CA VAL A 389 -7.47 12.35 -19.11
C VAL A 389 -7.60 11.41 -20.30
N ARG A 390 -7.67 11.95 -21.53
CA ARG A 390 -7.54 11.12 -22.74
C ARG A 390 -6.15 10.50 -22.72
N LEU A 391 -6.01 9.25 -22.27
CA LEU A 391 -4.76 8.50 -22.14
C LEU A 391 -3.81 8.66 -23.34
N ARG A 392 -4.37 8.88 -24.53
CA ARG A 392 -3.67 9.17 -25.78
C ARG A 392 -2.69 10.35 -25.67
N SER A 393 -2.99 11.41 -24.92
CA SER A 393 -2.06 12.55 -24.75
C SER A 393 -0.82 12.18 -23.93
N LEU A 394 -0.91 11.13 -23.11
CA LEU A 394 0.17 10.65 -22.24
C LEU A 394 1.00 9.53 -22.87
N ILE A 395 0.37 8.69 -23.70
CA ILE A 395 1.01 7.49 -24.29
C ILE A 395 1.70 7.81 -25.63
N GLY A 396 1.31 8.88 -26.32
CA GLY A 396 1.62 9.07 -27.73
C GLY A 396 3.07 9.36 -28.14
N ARG A 397 4.00 9.77 -27.25
CA ARG A 397 5.32 10.31 -27.71
C ARG A 397 6.56 10.09 -26.81
N GLY A 398 6.56 9.14 -25.87
CA GLY A 398 7.75 8.95 -25.01
C GLY A 398 7.82 7.65 -24.24
N ASP A 399 8.99 7.37 -23.66
CA ASP A 399 9.22 6.29 -22.67
C ASP A 399 8.21 6.38 -21.49
N LEU A 400 7.91 5.27 -20.83
CA LEU A 400 6.93 5.12 -19.75
C LEU A 400 7.14 6.16 -18.62
N GLN A 401 8.39 6.51 -18.35
CA GLN A 401 8.72 7.57 -17.40
C GLN A 401 8.21 8.95 -17.86
N ARG A 402 8.27 9.27 -19.15
CA ARG A 402 7.72 10.52 -19.70
C ARG A 402 6.20 10.54 -19.62
N ALA A 403 5.53 9.41 -19.89
CA ALA A 403 4.07 9.29 -19.76
C ALA A 403 3.61 9.55 -18.32
N LEU A 404 4.29 8.94 -17.34
CA LEU A 404 4.01 9.14 -15.92
C LEU A 404 4.33 10.56 -15.43
N SER A 405 5.40 11.16 -15.95
CA SER A 405 5.75 12.56 -15.62
C SER A 405 4.73 13.54 -16.22
N GLY A 406 4.28 13.29 -17.44
CA GLY A 406 3.20 14.07 -18.07
C GLY A 406 1.89 13.95 -17.27
N LEU A 407 1.56 12.75 -16.78
CA LEU A 407 0.38 12.54 -15.96
C LEU A 407 0.46 13.30 -14.62
N ALA A 408 1.64 13.35 -14.00
CA ALA A 408 1.85 14.14 -12.79
C ALA A 408 1.68 15.66 -13.02
N GLY A 409 2.00 16.15 -14.22
CA GLY A 409 1.69 17.54 -14.61
C GLY A 409 0.19 17.81 -14.78
N LEU A 410 -0.60 16.78 -15.12
CA LEU A 410 -2.05 16.91 -15.34
C LEU A 410 -2.89 16.62 -14.08
N ASP A 411 -2.40 15.78 -13.17
CA ASP A 411 -3.13 15.36 -11.98
C ASP A 411 -2.30 15.52 -10.70
N PRO A 412 -2.70 16.43 -9.78
CA PRO A 412 -1.94 16.71 -8.56
C PRO A 412 -1.90 15.55 -7.55
N ARG A 413 -2.66 14.47 -7.78
CA ARG A 413 -2.64 13.26 -6.94
C ARG A 413 -1.46 12.36 -7.26
N VAL A 414 -0.83 12.54 -8.43
CA VAL A 414 0.39 11.82 -8.85
C VAL A 414 1.58 12.74 -8.56
N LEU A 415 2.39 12.37 -7.57
CA LEU A 415 3.57 13.15 -7.22
C LEU A 415 4.76 12.72 -8.08
N ASP A 416 5.45 13.72 -8.59
CA ASP A 416 6.63 13.54 -9.40
C ASP A 416 7.75 14.51 -9.01
N VAL A 417 8.75 13.99 -8.30
CA VAL A 417 9.93 14.74 -7.86
C VAL A 417 11.08 14.42 -8.80
N ALA A 418 11.53 15.43 -9.55
CA ALA A 418 12.81 15.39 -10.25
C ALA A 418 13.93 15.78 -9.28
N GLN A 419 15.04 15.03 -9.23
CA GLN A 419 16.28 15.59 -8.71
C GLN A 419 16.63 16.80 -9.58
N ALA A 420 17.02 17.91 -8.95
CA ALA A 420 17.65 18.99 -9.69
C ALA A 420 18.90 18.39 -10.31
N GLY A 421 18.90 18.15 -11.63
CA GLY A 421 20.13 17.82 -12.32
C GLY A 421 21.10 18.97 -12.08
N ASN A 422 22.35 18.64 -11.74
CA ASN A 422 23.45 19.59 -11.88
C ASN A 422 23.39 20.09 -13.33
N GLY A 423 23.03 21.37 -13.47
CA GLY A 423 23.21 22.10 -14.72
C GLY A 423 24.69 22.31 -15.01
#